data_AF-A0A961V857-F1
#
_entry.id   AF-A0A961V857-F1
#
_cell.length_a   1.000
_cell.length_b   1.000
_cell.length_c   1.000
_cell.angle_alpha   90.00
_cell.angle_beta   90.00
_cell.angle_gamma   90.00
#
_symmetry.space_group_name_H-M   'P 1'
#
loop_
_entity.id
_entity.type
_entity.pdbx_description
1 polymer ?
#
loop_
_entity_poly.entity_id
_entity_poly.type
_entity_poly.pdbx_seq_one_letter_code
_entity_poly.pdbx_strand_id
1 'polypeptide(L)'
;MQSYSAVLLPLAAVWILGVLTPGPNFFATMHMAARHGRRAALLTVAGITVGTSFWALAGFLGIKALFVAVPVAALAIKLGGAAYLVWMGIKMWKSAGQAADIEMLAPTGAFRFGLLT
;
A
#
# COMPACT_ATOMS: atom_id res chain seq x y z
N MET A 1 17.55 -17.43 26.91
CA MET A 1 16.28 -17.44 26.13
C MET A 1 15.76 -16.01 26.12
N GLN A 2 16.00 -15.26 25.05
CA GLN A 2 15.49 -13.88 24.93
C GLN A 2 13.97 -13.95 24.85
N SER A 3 13.25 -13.26 25.73
CA SER A 3 11.79 -13.35 25.86
C SER A 3 11.12 -12.90 24.55
N TYR A 4 10.67 -13.87 23.73
CA TYR A 4 10.02 -13.60 22.43
C TYR A 4 8.81 -12.67 22.56
N SER A 5 8.15 -12.63 23.72
CA SER A 5 7.07 -11.70 24.06
C SER A 5 7.47 -10.23 23.90
N ALA A 6 8.72 -9.86 24.19
CA ALA A 6 9.22 -8.50 24.06
C ALA A 6 9.32 -8.02 22.60
N VAL A 7 9.35 -8.95 21.63
CA VAL A 7 9.39 -8.62 20.19
C VAL A 7 8.01 -8.77 19.55
N LEU A 8 7.27 -9.83 19.91
CA LEU A 8 5.98 -10.14 19.31
C LEU A 8 4.89 -9.13 19.69
N LEU A 9 4.87 -8.65 20.95
CA LEU A 9 3.85 -7.70 21.41
C LEU A 9 3.95 -6.34 20.71
N PRO A 10 5.13 -5.67 20.66
CA PRO A 10 5.26 -4.42 19.91
C PRO A 10 5.00 -4.60 18.41
N LEU A 11 5.46 -5.71 17.83
CA LEU A 11 5.21 -6.03 16.42
C LEU A 11 3.71 -6.12 16.15
N ALA A 12 2.98 -6.93 16.93
CA ALA A 12 1.53 -7.07 16.81
C ALA A 12 0.81 -5.73 16.99
N ALA A 13 1.21 -4.92 17.96
CA ALA A 13 0.61 -3.60 18.19
C ALA A 13 0.76 -2.67 16.97
N VAL A 14 1.96 -2.59 16.37
CA VAL A 14 2.20 -1.79 15.17
C VAL A 14 1.36 -2.29 13.98
N TRP A 15 1.26 -3.61 13.80
CA TRP A 15 0.44 -4.19 12.73
C TRP A 15 -1.06 -3.91 12.92
N ILE A 16 -1.57 -4.02 14.15
CA ILE A 16 -2.97 -3.71 14.47
C ILE A 16 -3.26 -2.24 14.14
N LEU A 17 -2.41 -1.31 14.58
CA LEU A 17 -2.58 0.12 14.27
C LEU A 17 -2.53 0.39 12.76
N GLY A 18 -1.63 -0.30 12.05
CA GLY A 18 -1.52 -0.22 10.59
C GLY A 18 -2.78 -0.70 9.87
N VAL A 19 -3.37 -1.82 10.31
CA VAL A 19 -4.61 -2.38 9.71
C VAL A 19 -5.83 -1.54 10.04
N LEU A 20 -5.89 -0.95 11.25
CA LEU A 20 -7.00 -0.09 11.66
C LEU A 20 -7.02 1.26 10.95
N THR A 21 -5.88 1.71 10.41
CA THR A 21 -5.81 2.96 9.66
C THR A 21 -6.18 2.67 8.21
N PRO A 22 -7.40 2.99 7.73
CA PRO A 22 -7.77 2.74 6.34
C PRO A 22 -6.80 3.50 5.44
N GLY A 23 -5.98 2.75 4.72
CA GLY A 23 -4.98 3.31 3.81
C GLY A 23 -5.58 3.77 2.49
N PRO A 24 -4.77 4.39 1.62
CA PRO A 24 -5.16 4.81 0.28
C PRO A 24 -5.78 3.67 -0.54
N ASN A 25 -5.24 2.46 -0.43
CA ASN A 25 -5.72 1.28 -1.17
C ASN A 25 -7.15 0.88 -0.77
N PHE A 26 -7.52 1.07 0.50
CA PHE A 26 -8.88 0.84 0.97
C PHE A 26 -9.85 1.84 0.34
N PHE A 27 -9.53 3.14 0.39
CA PHE A 27 -10.35 4.19 -0.22
C PHE A 27 -10.46 4.03 -1.74
N ALA A 28 -9.36 3.69 -2.42
CA ALA A 28 -9.34 3.46 -3.86
C ALA A 28 -10.23 2.26 -4.24
N THR A 29 -10.17 1.17 -3.49
CA THR A 29 -11.01 -0.01 -3.72
C THR A 29 -12.49 0.29 -3.45
N MET A 30 -12.79 1.01 -2.36
CA MET A 30 -14.14 1.41 -2.01
C MET A 30 -14.75 2.35 -3.06
N HIS A 31 -13.94 3.28 -3.57
CA HIS A 31 -14.31 4.15 -4.67
C HIS A 31 -14.62 3.36 -5.96
N MET A 32 -13.74 2.43 -6.35
CA MET A 32 -13.96 1.56 -7.52
C MET A 32 -15.23 0.70 -7.36
N ALA A 33 -15.51 0.20 -6.15
CA ALA A 33 -16.73 -0.56 -5.87
C ALA A 33 -18.00 0.32 -5.98
N ALA A 34 -17.94 1.54 -5.45
CA ALA A 34 -19.07 2.48 -5.46
C ALA A 34 -19.39 3.05 -6.85
N ARG A 35 -18.38 3.30 -7.68
CA ARG A 35 -18.53 3.97 -8.99
C ARG A 35 -18.56 3.02 -10.19
N HIS A 36 -17.86 1.89 -10.13
CA HIS A 36 -17.73 0.96 -11.26
C HIS A 36 -18.16 -0.48 -10.93
N GLY A 37 -18.74 -0.68 -9.75
CA GLY A 37 -19.30 -1.95 -9.32
C GLY A 37 -18.27 -2.98 -8.88
N ARG A 38 -18.79 -4.13 -8.46
CA ARG A 38 -18.03 -5.19 -7.77
C ARG A 38 -16.90 -5.79 -8.63
N ARG A 39 -17.11 -5.91 -9.95
CA ARG A 39 -16.13 -6.53 -10.85
C ARG A 39 -14.85 -5.68 -10.98
N ALA A 40 -14.98 -4.36 -11.12
CA ALA A 40 -13.85 -3.45 -11.20
C ALA A 40 -13.06 -3.45 -9.88
N ALA A 41 -13.76 -3.40 -8.74
CA ALA A 41 -13.13 -3.48 -7.42
C ALA A 41 -12.34 -4.78 -7.21
N LEU A 42 -12.90 -5.94 -7.60
CA LEU A 42 -12.20 -7.23 -7.48
C LEU A 42 -10.92 -7.29 -8.31
N LEU A 43 -10.92 -6.71 -9.52
CA LEU A 43 -9.72 -6.62 -10.36
C LEU A 43 -8.66 -5.70 -9.75
N THR A 44 -9.07 -4.56 -9.17
CA THR A 44 -8.17 -3.68 -8.43
C THR A 44 -7.55 -4.40 -7.23
N VAL A 45 -8.35 -5.10 -6.43
CA VAL A 45 -7.85 -5.90 -5.29
C VAL A 45 -6.87 -6.97 -5.75
N ALA A 46 -7.16 -7.68 -6.85
CA ALA A 46 -6.24 -8.66 -7.41
C ALA A 46 -4.89 -8.04 -7.79
N GLY A 47 -4.88 -6.85 -8.39
CA GLY A 47 -3.66 -6.09 -8.67
C GLY A 47 -2.87 -5.77 -7.39
N ILE A 48 -3.56 -5.24 -6.36
CA ILE A 48 -2.96 -4.91 -5.06
C ILE A 48 -2.36 -6.16 -4.41
N THR A 49 -3.06 -7.29 -4.45
CA THR A 49 -2.58 -8.55 -3.85
C THR A 49 -1.32 -9.05 -4.57
N VAL A 50 -1.26 -8.96 -5.91
CA VAL A 50 -0.06 -9.36 -6.67
C VAL A 50 1.12 -8.44 -6.32
N GLY A 51 0.91 -7.12 -6.31
CA GLY A 51 1.96 -6.16 -5.96
C GLY A 51 2.49 -6.36 -4.54
N THR A 52 1.60 -6.51 -3.56
CA THR A 52 1.98 -6.74 -2.15
C THR A 52 2.65 -8.10 -1.95
N SER A 53 2.24 -9.14 -2.68
CA SER A 53 2.90 -10.45 -2.66
C SER A 53 4.32 -10.38 -3.22
N PHE A 54 4.52 -9.64 -4.32
CA PHE A 54 5.85 -9.40 -4.87
C PHE A 54 6.74 -8.67 -3.87
N TRP A 55 6.21 -7.65 -3.18
CA TRP A 55 6.95 -6.95 -2.15
C TRP A 55 7.28 -7.84 -0.94
N ALA A 56 6.34 -8.67 -0.49
CA ALA A 56 6.57 -9.64 0.57
C ALA A 56 7.65 -10.67 0.19
N LEU A 57 7.64 -11.15 -1.06
CA LEU A 57 8.67 -12.03 -1.61
C LEU A 57 10.03 -11.33 -1.65
N ALA A 58 10.11 -10.06 -2.07
CA ALA A 58 11.36 -9.30 -2.02
C ALA A 58 11.89 -9.17 -0.58
N GLY A 59 11.00 -8.95 0.38
CA GLY A 59 11.32 -8.97 1.81
C GLY A 59 11.89 -10.32 2.26
N PHE A 60 11.23 -11.41 1.88
CA PHE A 60 11.63 -12.79 2.19
C PHE A 60 12.99 -13.17 1.55
N LEU A 61 13.20 -12.80 0.29
CA LEU A 61 14.46 -13.02 -0.44
C LEU A 61 15.61 -12.14 0.07
N GLY A 62 15.37 -11.30 1.08
CA GLY A 62 16.44 -10.60 1.78
C GLY A 62 16.82 -9.28 1.14
N ILE A 63 15.85 -8.48 0.66
CA ILE A 63 16.10 -7.10 0.24
C ILE A 63 16.82 -6.26 1.32
N LYS A 64 16.74 -6.67 2.58
CA LYS A 64 17.53 -6.11 3.69
C LYS A 64 19.04 -6.21 3.43
N ALA A 65 19.53 -7.31 2.85
CA ALA A 65 20.95 -7.47 2.51
C ALA A 65 21.40 -6.43 1.48
N LEU A 66 20.55 -6.13 0.49
CA LEU A 66 20.78 -5.07 -0.48
C LEU A 66 20.87 -3.69 0.20
N PHE A 67 19.98 -3.41 1.17
CA PHE A 67 20.00 -2.17 1.93
C PHE A 67 21.20 -2.02 2.85
N VAL A 68 21.78 -3.13 3.33
CA VAL A 68 23.05 -3.11 4.08
C VAL A 68 24.22 -2.84 3.13
N ALA A 69 24.22 -3.43 1.94
CA ALA A 69 25.26 -3.22 0.93
C ALA A 69 25.25 -1.79 0.36
N VAL A 70 24.08 -1.18 0.20
CA VAL A 70 23.92 0.19 -0.32
C VAL A 70 23.06 1.03 0.65
N PRO A 71 23.66 1.60 1.72
CA PRO A 71 22.91 2.35 2.73
C PRO A 71 22.19 3.58 2.17
N VAL A 72 22.77 4.23 1.15
CA VAL A 72 22.18 5.40 0.48
C VAL A 72 20.85 5.04 -0.19
N ALA A 73 20.72 3.84 -0.78
CA ALA A 73 19.48 3.39 -1.40
C ALA A 73 18.36 3.24 -0.36
N ALA A 74 18.69 2.66 0.81
CA ALA A 74 17.73 2.53 1.91
C ALA A 74 17.26 3.90 2.43
N LEU A 75 18.16 4.87 2.52
CA LEU A 75 17.83 6.24 2.94
C LEU A 75 16.98 6.98 1.89
N ALA A 76 17.34 6.85 0.61
CA ALA A 76 16.58 7.43 -0.50
C ALA A 76 15.15 6.87 -0.56
N ILE A 77 14.97 5.56 -0.41
CA ILE A 77 13.64 4.93 -0.38
C ILE A 77 12.83 5.41 0.83
N LYS A 78 13.45 5.50 2.02
CA LYS A 78 12.77 6.00 3.23
C LYS A 78 12.31 7.45 3.07
N LEU A 79 13.19 8.34 2.60
CA LEU A 79 12.86 9.75 2.40
C LEU A 79 11.86 9.95 1.26
N GLY A 80 12.05 9.25 0.15
CA GLY A 80 11.12 9.26 -0.99
C GLY A 80 9.73 8.75 -0.58
N GLY A 81 9.66 7.64 0.16
CA GLY A 81 8.42 7.10 0.71
C GLY A 81 7.75 8.07 1.68
N ALA A 82 8.52 8.69 2.59
CA ALA A 82 7.98 9.70 3.52
C ALA A 82 7.40 10.91 2.77
N ALA A 83 8.13 11.45 1.78
CA ALA A 83 7.66 12.56 0.96
C ALA A 83 6.40 12.20 0.17
N TYR A 84 6.36 10.98 -0.39
CA TYR A 84 5.19 10.46 -1.10
C TYR A 84 3.96 10.34 -0.19
N LEU A 85 4.12 9.82 1.03
CA LEU A 85 3.04 9.70 2.00
C LEU A 85 2.50 11.07 2.44
N VAL A 86 3.39 12.04 2.68
CA VAL A 86 2.98 13.43 2.99
C VAL A 86 2.17 14.02 1.83
N TRP A 87 2.68 13.90 0.60
CA TRP A 87 1.98 14.37 -0.58
C TRP A 87 0.61 13.71 -0.75
N MET A 88 0.53 12.39 -0.56
CA MET A 88 -0.73 11.64 -0.69
C MET A 88 -1.72 12.01 0.42
N GLY A 89 -1.26 12.18 1.65
CA GLY A 89 -2.10 12.65 2.76
C GLY A 89 -2.68 14.04 2.48
N ILE A 90 -1.88 14.98 1.96
CA ILE A 90 -2.35 16.31 1.56
C ILE A 90 -3.36 16.21 0.41
N LYS A 91 -3.09 15.35 -0.59
CA LYS A 91 -4.00 15.14 -1.72
C LYS A 91 -5.36 14.62 -1.26
N MET A 92 -5.38 13.62 -0.38
CA MET A 92 -6.60 13.05 0.20
C MET A 92 -7.38 14.06 1.04
N TRP A 93 -6.68 14.88 1.84
CA TRP A 93 -7.33 15.97 2.59
C TRP A 93 -8.03 16.95 1.65
N LYS A 94 -7.35 17.38 0.59
CA LYS A 94 -7.90 18.34 -0.38
C LYS A 94 -9.06 17.76 -1.20
N SER A 95 -9.04 16.46 -1.50
CA SER A 95 -10.08 15.79 -2.27
C SER A 95 -11.21 15.19 -1.42
N ALA A 96 -11.19 15.37 -0.09
CA ALA A 96 -12.15 14.74 0.82
C ALA A 96 -13.64 15.08 0.55
N GLY A 97 -13.90 16.14 -0.23
CA GLY A 97 -15.25 16.51 -0.69
C GLY A 97 -15.49 16.37 -2.20
N GLN A 98 -14.49 15.96 -2.98
CA GLN A 98 -14.60 15.79 -4.43
C GLN A 98 -14.65 14.30 -4.74
N ALA A 99 -15.76 13.82 -5.28
CA ALA A 99 -15.77 12.51 -5.91
C ALA A 99 -14.81 12.59 -7.10
N ALA A 100 -13.61 12.01 -6.96
CA ALA A 100 -12.72 11.85 -8.10
C ALA A 100 -13.47 10.98 -9.12
N ASP A 101 -13.87 11.53 -10.26
CA ASP A 101 -14.40 10.71 -11.34
C ASP A 101 -13.24 9.91 -11.91
N ILE A 102 -13.01 8.72 -11.36
CA ILE A 102 -12.21 7.72 -12.04
C ILE A 102 -13.09 7.28 -13.20
N GLU A 103 -12.61 7.46 -14.43
CA GLU A 103 -13.32 7.03 -15.63
C GLU A 103 -13.38 5.50 -15.64
N MET A 104 -14.42 4.89 -16.23
CA MET A 104 -14.61 3.44 -16.23
C MET A 104 -13.37 2.74 -16.83
N LEU A 105 -12.46 2.29 -15.97
CA LEU A 105 -11.25 1.62 -16.39
C LEU A 105 -11.64 0.28 -17.01
N ALA A 106 -11.16 0.01 -18.23
CA ALA A 106 -11.22 -1.31 -18.82
C ALA A 106 -10.71 -2.37 -17.82
N PRO A 107 -11.13 -3.65 -17.90
CA PRO A 107 -10.74 -4.69 -16.94
C PRO A 107 -9.23 -4.76 -16.67
N THR A 108 -8.42 -4.60 -17.72
CA THR A 108 -6.96 -4.52 -17.64
C THR A 108 -6.48 -3.25 -16.92
N GLY A 109 -7.18 -2.13 -17.12
CA GLY A 109 -6.91 -0.86 -16.45
C GLY A 109 -7.15 -0.92 -14.94
N ALA A 110 -8.24 -1.56 -14.49
CA ALA A 110 -8.52 -1.73 -13.06
C ALA A 110 -7.45 -2.60 -12.36
N PHE A 111 -7.02 -3.70 -13.00
CA PHE A 111 -5.94 -4.54 -12.48
C PHE A 111 -4.59 -3.80 -12.43
N ARG A 112 -4.21 -3.11 -13.52
CA ARG A 112 -2.96 -2.34 -13.59
C ARG A 112 -2.94 -1.19 -12.59
N PHE A 113 -4.08 -0.53 -12.39
CA PHE A 113 -4.23 0.49 -11.37
C PHE A 113 -3.93 -0.11 -9.99
N GLY A 114 -4.58 -1.22 -9.62
CA GLY A 114 -4.32 -1.90 -8.36
C GLY A 114 -2.88 -2.42 -8.19
N LEU A 115 -2.23 -2.84 -9.28
CA LEU A 115 -0.83 -3.29 -9.23
C LEU A 115 0.16 -2.15 -8.91
N LEU A 116 -0.18 -0.92 -9.29
CA LEU A 116 0.70 0.26 -9.15
C LEU A 116 0.42 1.10 -7.90
N THR A 117 -0.61 0.76 -7.12
CA THR A 117 -0.99 1.49 -5.89
C THR A 117 -0.38 0.89 -4.64
#